data_AF-A0A1Z4RX43-F1
#
_entry.id   AF-A0A1Z4RX43-F1
#
_cell.length_a   1.000
_cell.length_b   1.000
_cell.length_c   1.000
_cell.angle_alpha   90.00
_cell.angle_beta   90.00
_cell.angle_gamma   90.00
#
_symmetry.space_group_name_H-M   'P 1'
#
loop_
_entity.id
_entity.type
_entity.pdbx_description
1 polymer ?
#
loop_
_entity_poly.entity_id
_entity_poly.type
_entity_poly.pdbx_seq_one_letter_code
_entity_poly.pdbx_strand_id
1 'polypeptide(L)'
;MSEISALKELTKECKYPLKITFTIDCQLNLYIFTVGYQNTFPVIAKYTEIPPNLEETISDLIIKYDVLSSNKKLDLQALKEGNNTRLKPVNNQQSNQSKLKKVKFSSGLI
;
A
#
# COMPACT_ATOMS: atom_id res chain seq x y z
N MET A 1 -21.36 -26.91 -8.36
CA MET A 1 -20.31 -25.92 -8.68
C MET A 1 -20.48 -24.78 -7.70
N SER A 2 -19.47 -24.49 -6.87
CA SER A 2 -19.54 -23.35 -5.94
C SER A 2 -19.52 -22.07 -6.75
N GLU A 3 -20.58 -21.28 -6.72
CA GLU A 3 -20.59 -19.92 -7.25
C GLU A 3 -19.54 -19.12 -6.48
N ILE A 4 -18.40 -18.90 -7.13
CA ILE A 4 -17.41 -17.96 -6.62
C ILE A 4 -17.94 -16.58 -7.00
N SER A 5 -18.30 -15.77 -6.00
CA SER A 5 -18.73 -14.38 -6.22
C SER A 5 -17.71 -13.67 -7.13
N ALA A 6 -18.21 -12.97 -8.17
CA ALA A 6 -17.37 -12.23 -9.12
C ALA A 6 -16.44 -11.24 -8.40
N LEU A 7 -16.93 -10.66 -7.30
CA LEU A 7 -16.16 -9.77 -6.44
C LEU A 7 -14.94 -10.46 -5.82
N LYS A 8 -15.07 -11.74 -5.44
CA LYS A 8 -13.96 -12.53 -4.88
C LYS A 8 -12.87 -12.78 -5.91
N GLU A 9 -13.23 -13.04 -7.16
CA GLU A 9 -12.25 -13.17 -8.25
C GLU A 9 -11.57 -11.85 -8.58
N LEU A 10 -12.31 -10.74 -8.61
CA LEU A 10 -11.76 -9.41 -8.89
C LEU A 10 -10.82 -8.90 -7.79
N THR A 11 -10.97 -9.38 -6.56
CA THR A 11 -10.19 -8.93 -5.40
C THR A 11 -9.10 -9.93 -4.97
N LYS A 12 -8.99 -11.10 -5.61
CA LYS A 12 -8.01 -12.14 -5.23
C LYS A 12 -6.55 -11.67 -5.32
N GLU A 13 -6.27 -10.72 -6.20
CA GLU A 13 -4.93 -10.19 -6.44
C GLU A 13 -4.61 -8.94 -5.60
N CYS A 14 -5.54 -8.49 -4.75
CA CYS A 14 -5.33 -7.39 -3.82
C CYS A 14 -4.31 -7.78 -2.74
N LYS A 15 -3.10 -7.21 -2.82
CA LYS A 15 -2.10 -7.34 -1.75
C LYS A 15 -2.37 -6.38 -0.59
N TYR A 16 -2.98 -5.24 -0.91
CA TYR A 16 -3.34 -4.19 0.05
C TYR A 16 -4.85 -4.18 0.30
N PRO A 17 -5.33 -3.69 1.45
CA PRO A 17 -6.76 -3.57 1.73
C PRO A 17 -7.43 -2.58 0.78
N LEU A 18 -8.29 -3.09 -0.12
CA LEU A 18 -9.11 -2.28 -1.00
C LEU A 18 -10.26 -1.66 -0.19
N LYS A 19 -10.44 -0.33 -0.28
CA LYS A 19 -11.53 0.37 0.39
C LYS A 19 -12.68 0.58 -0.58
N ILE A 20 -13.87 0.15 -0.16
CA ILE A 20 -15.12 0.38 -0.85
C ILE A 20 -16.00 1.18 0.12
N THR A 21 -16.40 2.39 -0.26
CA THR A 21 -17.17 3.30 0.59
C THR A 21 -18.45 3.69 -0.10
N PHE A 22 -19.56 3.61 0.62
CA PHE A 22 -20.85 4.15 0.21
C PHE A 22 -21.16 5.39 1.05
N THR A 23 -21.38 6.52 0.39
CA THR A 23 -21.67 7.80 1.03
C THR A 23 -22.99 8.33 0.48
N ILE A 24 -23.81 8.90 1.36
CA ILE A 24 -25.06 9.56 0.97
C ILE A 24 -24.89 11.05 1.20
N ASP A 25 -25.01 11.83 0.14
CA ASP A 25 -25.11 13.29 0.23
C ASP A 25 -26.60 13.66 0.32
N CYS A 26 -27.06 13.95 1.54
CA CYS A 26 -28.45 14.28 1.80
C CYS A 26 -28.86 15.66 1.26
N GLN A 27 -27.90 16.58 1.02
CA GLN A 27 -28.22 17.91 0.48
C GLN A 27 -28.53 17.83 -1.01
N LEU A 28 -27.75 17.04 -1.73
CA LEU A 28 -27.89 16.84 -3.17
C LEU A 28 -28.76 15.62 -3.53
N ASN A 29 -29.17 14.84 -2.52
CA ASN A 29 -29.85 13.56 -2.68
C ASN A 29 -29.09 12.60 -3.62
N LEU A 30 -27.79 12.44 -3.36
CA LEU A 30 -26.90 11.59 -4.15
C LEU A 30 -26.35 10.41 -3.35
N TYR A 31 -26.25 9.28 -4.03
CA TYR A 31 -25.63 8.05 -3.56
C TYR A 31 -24.28 7.89 -4.24
N ILE A 32 -23.21 7.85 -3.46
CA ILE A 32 -21.84 7.92 -3.97
C ILE A 32 -21.11 6.63 -3.57
N PHE A 33 -20.65 5.89 -4.57
CA PHE A 33 -19.77 4.74 -4.38
C PHE A 33 -18.35 5.14 -4.72
N THR A 34 -17.42 4.80 -3.83
CA THR A 34 -16.00 5.07 -4.00
C THR A 34 -15.23 3.75 -3.83
N VAL A 35 -14.36 3.44 -4.78
CA VAL A 35 -13.48 2.27 -4.74
C VAL A 35 -12.04 2.73 -4.95
N GLY A 36 -11.15 2.33 -4.05
CA GLY A 36 -9.73 2.57 -4.23
C GLY A 36 -8.88 2.13 -3.05
N TYR A 37 -7.57 2.29 -3.17
CA TYR A 37 -6.64 2.06 -2.07
C TYR A 37 -6.40 3.33 -1.26
N GLN A 38 -5.94 3.13 -0.03
CA GLN A 38 -5.47 4.26 0.78
C GLN A 38 -4.33 4.98 0.05
N ASN A 39 -4.38 6.32 0.02
CA ASN A 39 -3.39 7.19 -0.62
C ASN A 39 -3.30 7.06 -2.16
N THR A 40 -4.34 6.53 -2.82
CA THR A 40 -4.48 6.53 -4.28
C THR A 40 -5.65 7.40 -4.73
N PHE A 41 -5.67 7.80 -6.00
CA PHE A 41 -6.85 8.42 -6.61
C PHE A 41 -7.92 7.34 -6.80
N PRO A 42 -9.04 7.39 -6.05
CA PRO A 42 -10.08 6.37 -6.15
C PRO A 42 -10.95 6.60 -7.40
N VAL A 43 -11.67 5.58 -7.82
CA VAL A 43 -12.79 5.73 -8.75
C VAL A 43 -14.07 6.01 -7.95
N ILE A 44 -14.85 6.97 -8.44
CA ILE A 44 -16.07 7.44 -7.81
C ILE A 44 -17.21 7.33 -8.82
N ALA A 45 -18.33 6.72 -8.42
CA ALA A 45 -19.59 6.81 -9.14
C ALA A 45 -20.66 7.47 -8.28
N LYS A 46 -21.54 8.22 -8.94
CA LYS A 46 -22.64 8.95 -8.32
C LYS A 46 -23.95 8.51 -8.94
N TYR A 47 -24.97 8.32 -8.12
CA TYR A 47 -26.29 7.87 -8.51
C TYR A 47 -27.34 8.76 -7.84
N THR A 48 -28.44 9.02 -8.54
CA THR A 48 -29.61 9.74 -8.00
C THR A 48 -30.54 8.82 -7.20
N GLU A 49 -30.38 7.51 -7.35
CA GLU A 49 -31.11 6.46 -6.64
C GLU A 49 -30.15 5.34 -6.23
N ILE A 50 -30.53 4.52 -5.24
CA ILE A 50 -29.72 3.37 -4.84
C ILE A 50 -29.74 2.34 -5.97
N PRO A 51 -28.57 1.88 -6.47
CA PRO A 51 -28.52 0.85 -7.49
C PRO A 51 -29.20 -0.44 -7.00
N PRO A 52 -30.00 -1.11 -7.84
CA PRO A 52 -30.72 -2.31 -7.44
C PRO A 52 -29.80 -3.50 -7.16
N ASN A 53 -28.62 -3.55 -7.80
CA ASN A 53 -27.59 -4.56 -7.57
C ASN A 53 -26.27 -3.90 -7.14
N LEU A 54 -26.00 -3.94 -5.83
CA LEU A 54 -24.80 -3.35 -5.25
C LEU A 54 -23.53 -4.12 -5.60
N GLU A 55 -23.59 -5.45 -5.68
CA GLU A 55 -22.41 -6.29 -5.98
C GLU A 55 -21.90 -6.05 -7.40
N GLU A 56 -22.81 -5.97 -8.36
CA GLU A 56 -22.51 -5.65 -9.76
C GLU A 56 -21.95 -4.23 -9.89
N THR A 57 -22.57 -3.26 -9.22
CA THR A 57 -22.09 -1.86 -9.19
C THR A 57 -20.66 -1.76 -8.67
N ILE A 58 -20.35 -2.47 -7.57
CA ILE A 58 -19.01 -2.51 -6.99
C ILE A 58 -18.04 -3.21 -7.95
N SER A 59 -18.46 -4.30 -8.60
CA SER A 59 -17.64 -5.04 -9.57
C SER A 59 -17.25 -4.16 -10.76
N ASP A 60 -18.20 -3.42 -11.32
CA ASP A 60 -17.96 -2.46 -12.40
C ASP A 60 -16.98 -1.35 -11.98
N LEU A 61 -17.13 -0.84 -10.76
CA LEU A 61 -16.22 0.16 -10.21
C LEU A 61 -14.80 -0.37 -10.02
N ILE A 62 -14.67 -1.62 -9.55
CA ILE A 62 -13.38 -2.29 -9.40
C ILE A 62 -12.68 -2.45 -10.76
N ILE A 63 -13.44 -2.85 -11.79
CA ILE A 63 -12.91 -2.97 -13.16
C ILE A 63 -12.43 -1.61 -13.66
N LYS A 64 -13.21 -0.53 -13.45
CA LYS A 64 -12.84 0.84 -13.83
C LYS A 64 -11.61 1.36 -13.08
N TYR A 65 -11.44 0.95 -11.81
CA TYR A 65 -10.31 1.38 -10.97
C TYR A 65 -8.98 0.71 -11.36
N ASP A 66 -9.02 -0.40 -12.10
CA ASP A 66 -7.84 -1.21 -12.44
C ASP A 66 -7.00 -1.53 -11.19
N VAL A 67 -7.56 -2.44 -10.39
CA VAL A 67 -6.96 -2.95 -9.16
C VAL A 67 -5.52 -3.44 -9.36
N LEU A 68 -5.21 -4.05 -10.51
CA LEU A 68 -3.89 -4.62 -10.78
C LEU A 68 -2.84 -3.53 -10.95
N SER A 69 -3.11 -2.52 -11.77
CA SER A 69 -2.15 -1.42 -11.95
C SER A 69 -1.98 -0.60 -10.67
N SER A 70 -3.07 -0.40 -9.91
CA SER A 70 -3.04 0.32 -8.65
C SER A 70 -2.28 -0.41 -7.54
N ASN A 71 -2.43 -1.75 -7.42
CA ASN A 71 -1.60 -2.57 -6.52
C ASN A 71 -0.11 -2.44 -6.85
N LYS A 72 0.26 -2.52 -8.13
CA LYS A 72 1.65 -2.43 -8.57
C LYS A 72 2.27 -1.06 -8.22
N LYS A 73 1.50 0.02 -8.31
CA LYS A 73 1.94 1.37 -7.92
C LYS A 73 2.22 1.46 -6.42
N LEU A 74 1.37 0.85 -5.59
CA LEU A 74 1.56 0.78 -4.15
C LEU A 74 2.78 -0.04 -3.77
N ASP A 75 3.00 -1.20 -4.40
CA ASP A 75 4.21 -2.00 -4.21
C ASP A 75 5.47 -1.14 -4.47
N LEU A 76 5.49 -0.39 -5.58
CA LEU A 76 6.60 0.51 -5.92
C LEU A 76 6.79 1.65 -4.90
N GLN A 77 5.71 2.21 -4.37
CA GLN A 77 5.77 3.24 -3.33
C GLN A 77 6.31 2.66 -2.02
N ALA A 78 5.79 1.51 -1.57
CA ALA A 78 6.26 0.83 -0.37
C ALA A 78 7.75 0.44 -0.47
N LEU A 79 8.22 0.00 -1.64
CA LEU A 79 9.63 -0.25 -1.89
C LEU A 79 10.48 1.03 -1.80
N LYS A 80 9.99 2.15 -2.31
CA LYS A 80 10.69 3.45 -2.20
C LYS A 80 10.76 3.91 -0.74
N GLU A 81 9.67 3.81 0.01
CA GLU A 81 9.63 4.17 1.43
C GLU A 81 10.53 3.28 2.28
N GLY A 82 10.54 1.96 2.01
CA GLY A 82 11.44 1.00 2.64
C GLY A 82 12.93 1.24 2.33
N ASN A 83 13.24 1.67 1.09
CA ASN A 83 14.59 2.06 0.71
C ASN A 83 15.01 3.40 1.33
N ASN A 84 14.07 4.33 1.53
CA ASN A 84 14.33 5.60 2.22
C ASN A 84 14.51 5.43 3.73
N THR A 85 13.95 4.36 4.33
CA THR A 85 14.18 3.99 5.74
C THR A 85 15.46 3.19 5.97
N ARG A 86 16.15 2.72 4.91
CA ARG A 86 17.58 2.41 4.98
C ARG A 86 18.38 3.71 5.04
N LEU A 87 18.15 4.48 6.11
CA LEU A 87 19.10 5.48 6.57
C LEU A 87 20.46 4.77 6.65
N LYS A 88 21.47 5.33 5.97
CA LYS A 88 22.86 4.93 6.19
C LYS A 88 23.08 4.87 7.71
N PRO A 89 23.80 3.86 8.23
CA PRO A 89 24.15 3.86 9.64
C PRO A 89 24.72 5.25 9.94
N VAL A 90 24.07 5.95 10.86
CA VAL A 90 24.53 7.25 11.30
C VAL A 90 25.93 7.00 11.82
N ASN A 91 26.94 7.48 11.09
CA ASN A 91 28.32 7.45 11.54
C ASN A 91 28.46 8.51 12.66
N ASN A 92 27.72 8.31 13.75
CA ASN A 92 27.84 9.07 14.98
C ASN A 92 28.80 8.33 15.88
N GLN A 93 30.05 8.24 15.42
CA GLN A 93 31.16 8.30 16.35
C GLN A 93 32.16 9.29 15.78
N GLN A 94 31.96 10.54 16.21
CA GLN A 94 33.06 11.41 16.60
C GLN A 94 33.85 10.71 17.72
N SER A 95 34.52 9.61 17.37
CA SER A 95 35.46 8.92 18.23
C SER A 95 36.76 9.68 18.08
N ASN A 96 37.12 10.41 19.13
CA ASN A 96 38.47 10.90 19.32
C ASN A 96 39.43 9.76 18.94
N GLN A 97 40.20 9.94 17.87
CA GLN A 97 41.27 9.03 17.49
C GLN A 97 42.34 9.00 18.59
N SER A 98 42.08 8.24 19.67
CA SER A 98 43.16 7.71 20.48
C SER A 98 43.83 6.64 19.63
N LYS A 99 45.01 6.97 19.10
CA LYS A 99 45.90 6.02 18.43
C LYS A 99 46.06 4.79 19.32
N LEU A 100 45.40 3.68 18.99
CA LEU A 100 45.68 2.37 19.54
C LEU A 100 47.12 2.02 19.16
N LYS A 101 48.06 2.22 20.08
CA LYS A 101 49.43 1.74 19.94
C LYS A 101 49.37 0.21 19.88
N LYS A 102 49.72 -0.32 18.71
CA LYS A 102 49.85 -1.75 18.43
C LYS A 102 50.93 -2.33 19.36
N VAL A 103 50.54 -3.06 20.40
CA VAL A 103 51.48 -3.79 21.26
C VAL A 103 51.95 -5.01 20.46
N LYS A 104 53.26 -5.11 20.22
CA LYS A 104 53.91 -6.30 19.68
C LYS A 104 54.33 -7.18 20.85
N PHE A 105 53.83 -8.41 20.89
CA PHE A 105 54.39 -9.44 21.76
C PHE A 105 55.58 -10.07 21.03
N SER A 106 56.77 -9.95 21.61
CA SER A 106 57.94 -10.71 21.17
C SER A 106 57.84 -12.13 21.71
N SER A 107 57.78 -13.12 20.81
CA SER A 107 57.99 -14.52 21.15
C SER A 107 59.48 -14.72 21.46
N GLY A 108 59.84 -14.68 22.75
CA GLY A 108 61.16 -15.07 23.25
C GLY A 108 61.04 -16.41 23.97
N LEU A 109 61.87 -17.36 23.55
CA LEU A 109 62.01 -18.72 24.08
C LEU A 109 62.17 -18.75 25.61
N ILE A 110 61.48 -19.69 26.26
CA ILE A 110 62.03 -20.57 27.30
C ILE A 110 61.47 -21.97 27.06
#